data_AF-A0A397TUF4-F1
#
_entry.id   AF-A0A397TUF4-F1
#
_cell.length_a   1.000
_cell.length_b   1.000
_cell.length_c   1.000
_cell.angle_alpha   90.00
_cell.angle_beta   90.00
_cell.angle_gamma   90.00
#
_symmetry.space_group_name_H-M   'P 1'
#
loop_
_entity.id
_entity.type
_entity.pdbx_description
1 polymer ?
#
loop_
_entity_poly.entity_id
_entity_poly.type
_entity_poly.pdbx_seq_one_letter_code
_entity_poly.pdbx_strand_id
1 'polypeptide(L)'
;LQIKICQENLRPRIIENTPQCYIILIKKCWERDPIKCPSAQKLIEILTDWQNDENTLLELTKSEEKLKNQSMHIQSYSDNSGDSDDSDLNKLIVENLQITN
;
A
#
# COMPACT_ATOMS: atom_id res chain seq x y z
N LEU A 1 -3.82 -11.54 -22.91
CA LEU A 1 -4.30 -10.53 -21.93
C LEU A 1 -3.12 -9.82 -21.25
N GLN A 2 -2.19 -10.52 -20.59
CA GLN A 2 -1.07 -9.93 -19.83
C GLN A 2 -0.16 -8.99 -20.65
N ILE A 3 0.16 -9.37 -21.89
CA ILE A 3 1.00 -8.54 -22.79
C ILE A 3 0.39 -7.15 -23.05
N LYS A 4 -0.94 -7.07 -23.18
CA LYS A 4 -1.63 -5.78 -23.41
C LYS A 4 -1.50 -4.84 -22.21
N ILE A 5 -1.60 -5.36 -20.99
CA ILE A 5 -1.45 -4.57 -19.74
C ILE A 5 -0.07 -3.89 -19.71
N CYS A 6 0.99 -4.62 -20.07
CA CYS A 6 2.35 -4.09 -20.10
C CYS A 6 2.56 -3.11 -21.26
N GLN A 7 2.01 -3.39 -22.43
CA GLN A 7 2.18 -2.56 -23.63
C GLN A 7 1.42 -1.24 -23.53
N GLU A 8 0.14 -1.29 -23.15
CA GLU A 8 -0.77 -0.15 -23.02
C GLU A 8 -0.59 0.63 -21.71
N ASN A 9 0.36 0.19 -20.86
CA ASN A 9 0.66 0.80 -19.56
C ASN A 9 -0.59 0.99 -18.68
N LEU A 10 -1.49 0.00 -18.71
CA LEU A 10 -2.70 0.03 -17.90
C LEU A 10 -2.30 -0.06 -16.43
N ARG A 11 -2.66 0.95 -15.64
CA ARG A 11 -2.43 1.01 -14.19
C ARG A 11 -3.71 1.39 -13.46
N PRO A 12 -3.92 0.90 -12.23
CA PRO A 12 -5.03 1.34 -11.41
C PRO A 12 -5.05 2.86 -11.28
N ARG A 13 -6.26 3.43 -11.25
CA ARG A 13 -6.43 4.85 -10.94
C ARG A 13 -5.98 5.10 -9.50
N ILE A 14 -5.13 6.11 -9.31
CA ILE A 14 -4.79 6.61 -7.99
C ILE A 14 -6.01 7.35 -7.43
N ILE A 15 -6.49 6.93 -6.27
CA ILE A 15 -7.65 7.53 -5.62
C ILE A 15 -7.28 8.84 -4.91
N GLU A 16 -8.25 9.72 -4.76
CA GLU A 16 -8.10 10.94 -3.98
C GLU A 16 -7.72 10.59 -2.54
N ASN A 17 -6.93 11.46 -1.88
CA ASN A 17 -6.35 11.25 -0.56
C ASN A 17 -5.33 10.12 -0.45
N THR A 18 -4.84 9.54 -1.57
CA THR A 18 -3.63 8.72 -1.51
C THR A 18 -2.44 9.61 -1.08
N PRO A 19 -1.66 9.24 -0.04
CA PRO A 19 -0.46 9.97 0.37
C PRO A 19 0.52 10.17 -0.79
N GLN A 20 1.17 11.33 -0.84
CA GLN A 20 2.10 11.67 -1.91
C GLN A 20 3.33 10.76 -1.89
N CYS A 21 3.85 10.42 -0.71
CA CYS A 21 4.95 9.46 -0.55
C CYS A 21 4.61 8.10 -1.19
N TYR A 22 3.37 7.63 -1.02
CA TYR A 22 2.86 6.39 -1.60
C TYR A 22 2.69 6.49 -3.11
N ILE A 23 2.15 7.61 -3.62
CA ILE A 23 2.02 7.88 -5.07
C ILE A 23 3.38 7.81 -5.77
N ILE A 24 4.42 8.38 -5.17
CA ILE A 24 5.77 8.35 -5.72
C ILE A 24 6.30 6.91 -5.74
N LEU A 25 6.08 6.14 -4.68
CA LEU A 25 6.53 4.76 -4.58
C LEU A 25 5.85 3.86 -5.62
N ILE A 26 4.52 3.88 -5.72
CA ILE A 26 3.79 3.02 -6.68
C ILE A 26 4.13 3.36 -8.13
N LYS A 27 4.41 4.63 -8.45
CA LYS A 27 4.87 5.02 -9.79
C LYS A 27 6.23 4.41 -10.12
N LYS A 28 7.16 4.36 -9.15
CA LYS A 28 8.45 3.67 -9.33
C LYS A 28 8.25 2.17 -9.51
N CYS A 29 7.36 1.54 -8.75
CA CYS A 29 7.03 0.12 -8.90
C CYS A 29 6.36 -0.22 -10.25
N TRP A 30 5.76 0.77 -10.89
CA TRP A 30 5.06 0.63 -12.17
C TRP A 30 5.93 0.94 -13.40
N GLU A 31 7.20 1.30 -13.19
CA GLU A 31 8.16 1.54 -14.27
C GLU A 31 8.18 0.35 -15.24
N ARG A 32 8.14 0.65 -16.55
CA ARG A 32 8.16 -0.37 -17.60
C ARG A 32 9.49 -1.10 -17.64
N ASP A 33 10.56 -0.36 -17.33
CA ASP A 33 11.90 -0.91 -17.22
C ASP A 33 12.02 -1.65 -15.88
N PRO A 34 12.16 -2.99 -15.88
CA PRO A 34 12.24 -3.76 -14.65
C PRO A 34 13.44 -3.37 -13.77
N ILE A 35 14.49 -2.77 -14.34
CA ILE A 35 15.67 -2.30 -13.59
C ILE A 35 15.33 -1.06 -12.75
N LYS A 36 14.35 -0.26 -13.18
CA LYS A 36 13.90 0.94 -12.44
C LYS A 36 12.86 0.62 -11.36
N CYS A 37 12.22 -0.55 -11.45
CA CYS A 37 11.34 -1.04 -10.41
C CYS A 37 12.17 -1.32 -9.14
N PRO A 38 11.79 -0.78 -7.97
CA PRO A 38 12.48 -1.09 -6.73
C PRO A 38 12.50 -2.59 -6.47
N SER A 39 13.65 -3.11 -6.06
CA SER A 39 13.73 -4.48 -5.54
C SER A 39 12.98 -4.59 -4.22
N ALA A 40 12.62 -5.81 -3.81
CA ALA A 40 12.01 -6.05 -2.51
C ALA A 40 12.87 -5.50 -1.36
N GLN A 41 14.19 -5.64 -1.45
CA GLN A 41 15.12 -5.05 -0.48
C GLN A 41 15.00 -3.52 -0.44
N LYS A 42 14.93 -2.85 -1.60
CA LYS A 42 14.79 -1.40 -1.64
C LYS A 42 13.44 -0.94 -1.10
N LEU A 43 12.38 -1.72 -1.30
CA LEU A 43 11.08 -1.46 -0.70
C LEU A 43 11.14 -1.55 0.83
N ILE A 44 11.80 -2.57 1.38
CA ILE A 44 12.00 -2.72 2.83
C ILE A 44 12.73 -1.49 3.39
N GLU A 45 13.83 -1.06 2.75
CA GLU A 45 14.55 0.16 3.15
C GLU A 45 13.63 1.38 3.18
N ILE A 46 12.86 1.62 2.11
CA ILE A 46 11.94 2.77 2.01
C ILE A 46 10.87 2.71 3.11
N LEU A 47 10.28 1.54 3.34
CA LEU A 47 9.21 1.39 4.33
C LEU A 47 9.75 1.52 5.76
N THR A 48 10.96 1.02 6.04
CA THR A 48 11.65 1.23 7.32
C THR A 48 12.00 2.70 7.53
N ASP A 49 12.45 3.41 6.50
CA ASP A 49 12.70 4.85 6.58
C ASP A 49 11.41 5.62 6.93
N TRP A 50 10.28 5.23 6.32
CA TRP A 50 8.98 5.83 6.62
C TRP A 50 8.52 5.59 8.06
N GLN A 51 8.78 4.39 8.61
CA GLN A 51 8.47 4.10 10.02
C GLN A 51 9.27 4.97 10.99
N ASN A 52 10.45 5.43 10.58
CA ASN A 52 11.31 6.27 11.41
C ASN A 52 11.12 7.78 11.15
N ASP A 53 10.30 8.17 10.17
CA ASP A 53 10.00 9.57 9.84
C ASP A 53 8.59 9.97 10.32
N GLU A 54 8.55 10.74 11.40
CA GLU A 54 7.30 11.24 12.01
C GLU A 54 6.42 12.01 11.01
N ASN A 55 7.01 12.77 10.09
CA ASN A 55 6.24 13.53 9.11
C ASN A 55 5.54 12.61 8.12
N THR A 56 6.25 11.58 7.64
CA THR A 56 5.69 10.57 6.74
C THR A 56 4.59 9.79 7.44
N LEU A 57 4.80 9.33 8.68
CA LEU A 57 3.77 8.65 9.46
C LEU A 57 2.52 9.53 9.63
N LEU A 58 2.70 10.81 9.95
CA LEU A 58 1.60 11.75 10.10
C LEU A 58 0.80 11.95 8.80
N GLU A 59 1.48 12.00 7.64
CA GLU A 59 0.83 12.07 6.33
C GLU A 59 0.01 10.81 6.04
N LEU A 60 0.57 9.62 6.31
CA LEU A 60 -0.07 8.33 6.11
C LEU A 60 -1.33 8.22 6.97
N THR A 61 -1.24 8.51 8.27
CA THR A 61 -2.38 8.44 9.21
C THR A 61 -3.51 9.39 8.82
N LYS A 62 -3.19 10.66 8.48
CA LYS A 62 -4.19 11.64 8.02
C LYS A 62 -4.92 11.18 6.75
N SER A 63 -4.19 10.55 5.85
CA SER A 63 -4.76 10.04 4.61
C SER A 63 -5.69 8.86 4.86
N GLU A 64 -5.31 7.95 5.76
CA GLU A 64 -6.16 6.85 6.21
C GLU A 64 -7.47 7.34 6.83
N GLU A 65 -7.41 8.34 7.72
CA GLU A 65 -8.60 8.97 8.32
C GLU A 65 -9.53 9.57 7.25
N LYS A 66 -8.97 10.28 6.27
CA LYS A 66 -9.76 10.85 5.17
C LYS A 66 -10.44 9.77 4.34
N LEU A 67 -9.73 8.68 4.03
CA LEU A 67 -10.30 7.55 3.29
C LEU A 67 -11.42 6.87 4.08
N LYS A 68 -11.25 6.65 5.39
CA LYS A 68 -12.30 6.12 6.28
C LYS A 68 -13.54 7.01 6.30
N ASN A 69 -13.34 8.32 6.41
CA ASN A 69 -14.43 9.30 6.43
C ASN A 69 -15.19 9.40 5.10
N GLN A 70 -14.50 9.20 3.97
CA GLN A 70 -15.14 9.12 2.64
C GLN A 70 -15.90 7.81 2.42
N SER A 71 -15.48 6.72 3.07
CA SER A 71 -16.11 5.40 2.95
C SER A 71 -17.46 5.27 3.67
N MET A 72 -17.88 6.28 4.45
CA MET A 72 -19.21 6.30 5.10
C MET A 72 -20.41 6.33 4.13
N HIS A 73 -20.20 6.38 2.81
CA HIS A 73 -21.30 6.35 1.83
C HIS A 73 -21.53 5.01 1.12
N ILE A 74 -20.86 3.92 1.52
CA ILE A 74 -21.19 2.57 1.03
C ILE A 74 -21.47 1.65 2.22
N GLN A 75 -22.70 1.69 2.71
CA GLN A 75 -23.32 0.56 3.41
C GLN A 75 -24.33 -0.09 2.47
N SER A 76 -23.91 -1.15 1.80
CA SER A 76 -24.64 -2.44 1.73
C SER A 76 -24.05 -3.35 0.65
N TYR A 77 -22.97 -4.05 0.97
CA TYR A 77 -22.83 -5.45 0.58
C TYR A 77 -22.55 -6.22 1.86
N SER A 78 -23.63 -6.57 2.53
CA SER A 78 -23.64 -7.55 3.60
C SER A 78 -23.38 -8.92 3.00
N ASP A 79 -22.13 -9.33 2.93
CA ASP A 79 -21.79 -10.75 2.96
C ASP A 79 -21.41 -11.11 4.40
N ASN A 80 -22.40 -11.70 5.08
CA ASN A 80 -22.17 -12.55 6.24
C ASN A 80 -21.33 -13.75 5.79
N SER A 81 -20.03 -13.76 6.11
CA SER A 81 -19.33 -14.98 6.50
C SER A 81 -17.91 -14.71 6.99
N GLY A 82 -17.69 -15.02 8.27
CA GLY A 82 -16.40 -15.48 8.77
C GLY A 82 -15.52 -14.41 9.40
N ASP A 83 -15.60 -14.32 10.73
CA ASP A 83 -14.56 -13.75 11.57
C ASP A 83 -13.19 -14.28 11.14
N SER A 84 -12.29 -13.36 10.81
CA SER A 84 -10.87 -13.64 10.57
C SER A 84 -10.10 -12.48 11.17
N ASP A 85 -9.67 -12.72 12.41
CA ASP A 85 -8.85 -11.89 13.26
C ASP A 85 -7.81 -11.02 12.53
N ASP A 86 -7.95 -9.71 12.71
CA ASP A 86 -7.03 -8.64 12.26
C ASP A 86 -5.62 -8.75 12.91
N SER A 87 -5.42 -9.76 13.77
CA SER A 87 -4.12 -10.09 14.36
C SER A 87 -3.16 -10.78 13.38
N ASP A 88 -3.67 -11.40 12.31
CA ASP A 88 -2.85 -12.26 11.46
C ASP A 88 -2.04 -11.48 10.41
N LEU A 89 -2.44 -10.27 10.02
CA LEU A 89 -1.63 -9.46 9.10
C LEU A 89 -0.39 -8.88 9.79
N ASN A 90 -0.55 -8.41 11.03
CA ASN A 90 0.59 -8.00 11.86
C ASN A 90 1.49 -9.19 12.21
N LYS A 91 0.91 -10.37 12.45
CA LYS A 91 1.68 -11.59 12.67
C LYS A 91 2.41 -12.06 11.42
N LEU A 92 1.82 -11.96 10.22
CA LEU A 92 2.48 -12.25 8.96
C LEU A 92 3.64 -11.29 8.68
N ILE A 93 3.49 -10.01 9.02
CA ILE A 93 4.55 -9.00 8.88
C ILE A 93 5.70 -9.31 9.82
N VAL A 94 5.41 -9.68 11.07
CA VAL A 94 6.41 -10.07 12.08
C VAL A 94 7.09 -11.40 11.73
N GLU A 95 6.34 -12.42 11.30
CA GLU A 95 6.88 -13.75 10.97
C GLU A 95 7.72 -13.75 9.69
N ASN A 96 7.35 -12.97 8.66
CA ASN A 96 8.05 -13.02 7.36
C ASN A 96 9.24 -12.06 7.24
N LEU A 97 9.37 -11.07 8.13
CA LEU A 97 10.45 -10.07 8.03
C LEU A 97 11.56 -10.21 9.09
N GLN A 98 11.51 -11.22 9.97
CA GLN A 98 12.50 -11.42 11.05
C GLN A 98 12.83 -10.13 11.85
N ILE A 99 11.86 -9.23 12.02
CA ILE A 99 12.07 -8.05 12.86
C ILE A 99 11.82 -8.50 14.30
N THR A 100 12.88 -8.97 14.97
CA THR A 100 12.89 -9.20 16.41
C THR A 100 12.79 -7.87 17.15
N ASN A 101 11.93 -7.84 18.17
CA ASN A 101 11.73 -6.77 19.15
C ASN A 101 13.04 -6.33 19.82
#